data_AF-A0A343TGR3-F1
#
_entry.id   AF-A0A343TGR3-F1
#
_cell.length_a   1.000
_cell.length_b   1.000
_cell.length_c   1.000
_cell.angle_alpha   90.00
_cell.angle_beta   90.00
_cell.angle_gamma   90.00
#
_symmetry.space_group_name_H-M   'P 1'
#
loop_
_entity.id
_entity.type
_entity.pdbx_description
1 polymer ?
#
loop_
_entity_poly.entity_id
_entity_poly.type
_entity_poly.pdbx_seq_one_letter_code
_entity_poly.pdbx_strand_id
1 'polypeptide(L)'
;MERSRRTFVKSSLGVVAAGTLAGCAGGDPGDSDGTHEPEETPEPTPEPTPEPDTHSVTLLVEGVGEDYDHEDDEDDDNHDEGLDEHAIEHACGHMQYDEPESLEGGSSGDDAPVIHTTHLPFDVTFEDGGGYVVFEVDDHDDDHDDDHDDDDHDDDHDDDDHDDDDHDDDDHDDDDHDDSSRFGFFTQGGTVEVVDGQFHHEEHGVEECDEIDAYAVAESHEGTVTIRVYAD
;
A
#
# COMPACT_ATOMS: atom_id res chain seq x y z
N MET A 1 14.02 22.46 11.29
CA MET A 1 12.65 22.93 11.02
C MET A 1 11.78 22.67 12.26
N GLU A 2 10.84 23.55 12.59
CA GLU A 2 9.88 23.33 13.68
C GLU A 2 8.77 22.38 13.17
N ARG A 3 8.76 21.11 13.62
CA ARG A 3 7.73 20.13 13.26
C ARG A 3 6.34 20.65 13.66
N SER A 4 5.52 20.98 12.66
CA SER A 4 4.14 21.43 12.84
C SER A 4 3.29 20.25 13.29
N ARG A 5 3.06 20.14 14.60
CA ARG A 5 2.18 19.12 15.18
C ARG A 5 0.75 19.39 14.74
N ARG A 6 0.30 18.72 13.67
CA ARG A 6 -1.11 18.70 13.27
C ARG A 6 -1.90 18.05 14.40
N THR A 7 -2.61 18.90 15.16
CA THR A 7 -3.46 18.46 16.26
C THR A 7 -4.72 17.88 15.63
N PHE A 8 -4.84 16.55 15.61
CA PHE A 8 -6.09 15.88 15.27
C PHE A 8 -7.16 16.26 16.30
N VAL A 9 -8.15 17.05 15.86
CA VAL A 9 -9.33 17.38 16.66
C VAL A 9 -10.29 16.21 16.55
N LYS A 10 -10.21 15.25 17.49
CA LYS A 10 -11.23 14.22 17.69
C LYS A 10 -12.56 14.90 18.05
N SER A 11 -13.41 15.07 17.04
CA SER A 11 -14.78 15.56 17.20
C SER A 11 -15.60 14.48 17.88
N SER A 12 -15.77 14.60 19.19
CA SER A 12 -16.63 13.71 19.98
C SER A 12 -18.09 13.99 19.63
N LEU A 13 -18.74 13.06 18.92
CA LEU A 13 -20.19 13.03 18.79
C LEU A 13 -20.82 12.68 20.14
N GLY A 14 -21.31 13.70 20.83
CA GLY A 14 -22.15 13.52 22.02
C GLY A 14 -23.50 12.91 21.63
N VAL A 15 -23.77 11.68 22.09
CA VAL A 15 -25.09 11.07 22.00
C VAL A 15 -26.04 11.79 22.96
N VAL A 16 -26.95 12.60 22.41
CA VAL A 16 -28.04 13.22 23.17
C VAL A 16 -29.19 12.21 23.28
N ALA A 17 -29.33 11.58 24.44
CA ALA A 17 -30.47 10.73 24.75
C ALA A 17 -31.75 11.57 24.88
N ALA A 18 -32.61 11.51 23.85
CA ALA A 18 -33.93 12.14 23.86
C ALA A 18 -34.92 11.27 24.67
N GLY A 19 -35.14 11.63 25.93
CA GLY A 19 -36.21 11.06 26.75
C GLY A 19 -37.56 11.70 26.42
N THR A 20 -38.53 10.90 25.95
CA THR A 20 -39.94 11.31 25.84
C THR A 20 -40.74 10.78 27.02
N LEU A 21 -41.06 11.68 27.95
CA LEU A 21 -42.07 11.48 28.98
C LEU A 21 -43.42 11.94 28.43
N ALA A 22 -44.38 11.03 28.26
CA ALA A 22 -45.78 11.39 28.12
C ALA A 22 -46.65 10.35 28.81
N GLY A 23 -47.13 10.70 30.00
CA GLY A 23 -48.10 9.92 30.76
C GLY A 23 -49.52 10.06 30.22
N CYS A 24 -50.36 9.08 30.51
CA CYS A 24 -51.80 9.25 30.57
C CYS A 24 -52.34 8.54 31.81
N ALA A 25 -53.09 9.31 32.60
CA ALA A 25 -53.74 8.95 33.83
C ALA A 25 -55.05 8.19 33.59
N GLY A 26 -55.34 7.23 34.48
CA GLY A 26 -56.64 6.58 34.60
C GLY A 26 -56.72 5.89 35.96
N GLY A 27 -57.43 6.47 36.91
CA GLY A 27 -57.59 5.94 38.27
C GLY A 27 -58.72 4.92 38.36
N ASP A 28 -58.47 3.85 39.13
CA ASP A 28 -59.49 2.90 39.60
C ASP A 28 -59.16 2.55 41.08
N PRO A 29 -60.05 2.82 42.05
CA PRO A 29 -59.83 2.47 43.45
C PRO A 29 -60.32 1.05 43.72
N GLY A 30 -59.43 0.07 43.55
CA GLY A 30 -59.67 -1.34 43.89
C GLY A 30 -58.69 -1.86 44.93
N ASP A 31 -59.22 -2.15 46.12
CA ASP A 31 -58.64 -3.03 47.16
C ASP A 31 -57.73 -4.12 46.55
N SER A 32 -56.45 -4.15 46.91
CA SER A 32 -55.58 -5.28 46.58
C SER A 32 -54.58 -5.54 47.71
N ASP A 33 -54.73 -6.75 48.24
CA ASP A 33 -54.01 -7.37 49.34
C ASP A 33 -52.51 -7.39 49.07
N GLY A 34 -51.75 -6.82 49.99
CA GLY A 34 -50.31 -6.56 49.85
C GLY A 34 -49.48 -7.84 49.87
N THR A 35 -49.13 -8.34 48.68
CA THR A 35 -47.95 -9.18 48.50
C THR A 35 -46.88 -8.29 47.86
N HIS A 36 -45.94 -7.78 48.68
CA HIS A 36 -44.76 -7.06 48.19
C HIS A 36 -43.93 -8.03 47.35
N GLU A 37 -44.06 -7.92 46.02
CA GLU A 37 -43.09 -8.51 45.10
C GLU A 37 -41.73 -7.84 45.36
N PRO A 38 -40.64 -8.61 45.46
CA PRO A 38 -39.32 -8.03 45.65
C PRO A 38 -38.98 -7.15 44.45
N GLU A 39 -38.62 -5.90 44.70
CA GLU A 39 -38.17 -4.98 43.66
C GLU A 39 -36.93 -5.58 43.00
N GLU A 40 -37.04 -5.95 41.73
CA GLU A 40 -35.92 -6.48 40.96
C GLU A 40 -34.83 -5.41 40.91
N THR A 41 -33.68 -5.75 41.49
CA THR A 41 -32.52 -4.87 41.46
C THR A 41 -32.07 -4.76 40.01
N PRO A 42 -31.99 -3.55 39.43
CA PRO A 42 -31.59 -3.40 38.04
C PRO A 42 -30.22 -4.03 37.84
N GLU A 43 -30.11 -4.90 36.85
CA GLU A 43 -28.83 -5.50 36.47
C GLU A 43 -27.86 -4.36 36.10
N PRO A 44 -26.58 -4.45 36.53
CA PRO A 44 -25.61 -3.42 36.22
C PRO A 44 -25.46 -3.31 34.70
N THR A 45 -25.61 -2.10 34.16
CA THR A 45 -25.29 -1.82 32.76
C THR A 45 -23.82 -2.18 32.55
N PRO A 46 -23.49 -3.06 31.58
CA PRO A 46 -22.10 -3.39 31.31
C PRO A 46 -21.32 -2.11 30.98
N GLU A 47 -20.13 -1.98 31.55
CA GLU A 47 -19.21 -0.91 31.20
C GLU A 47 -18.87 -1.03 29.70
N PRO A 48 -18.74 0.09 28.97
CA PRO A 48 -18.39 0.05 27.55
C PRO A 48 -17.05 -0.64 27.39
N THR A 49 -17.00 -1.67 26.54
CA THR A 49 -15.74 -2.28 26.11
C THR A 49 -14.90 -1.18 25.44
N PRO A 50 -13.62 -1.00 25.83
CA PRO A 50 -12.75 -0.05 25.14
C PRO A 50 -12.70 -0.39 23.66
N GLU A 51 -12.86 0.61 22.80
CA GLU A 51 -12.63 0.47 21.36
C GLU A 51 -11.13 0.20 21.14
N PRO A 52 -10.76 -0.71 20.23
CA PRO A 52 -9.36 -0.97 19.93
C PRO A 52 -8.69 0.29 19.39
N ASP A 53 -7.41 0.48 19.74
CA ASP A 53 -6.60 1.56 19.18
C ASP A 53 -6.22 1.16 17.74
N THR A 54 -6.83 1.81 16.76
CA THR A 54 -6.55 1.61 15.34
C THR A 54 -5.46 2.57 14.87
N HIS A 55 -4.51 2.06 14.10
CA HIS A 55 -3.42 2.79 13.47
C HIS A 55 -3.54 2.73 11.93
N SER A 56 -2.89 3.65 11.24
CA SER A 56 -2.91 3.76 9.78
C SER A 56 -1.54 4.18 9.26
N VAL A 57 -1.05 3.54 8.20
CA VAL A 57 0.17 3.88 7.45
C VAL A 57 -0.15 3.88 5.97
N THR A 58 0.24 4.93 5.24
CA THR A 58 0.14 4.90 3.77
C THR A 58 1.31 4.10 3.23
N LEU A 59 1.05 3.12 2.39
CA LEU A 59 2.02 2.25 1.72
C LEU A 59 1.91 2.42 0.20
N LEU A 60 3.04 2.56 -0.48
CA LEU A 60 3.14 2.53 -1.94
C LEU A 60 4.15 1.46 -2.34
N VAL A 61 3.85 0.72 -3.41
CA VAL A 61 4.76 -0.27 -4.00
C VAL A 61 5.10 0.17 -5.42
N GLU A 62 6.39 0.27 -5.73
CA GLU A 62 6.89 0.59 -7.07
C GLU A 62 7.84 -0.49 -7.56
N GLY A 63 7.78 -0.79 -8.86
CA GLY A 63 8.85 -1.55 -9.52
C GLY A 63 10.07 -0.63 -9.70
N VAL A 64 11.26 -1.11 -9.33
CA VAL A 64 12.50 -0.31 -9.35
C VAL A 64 13.58 -0.97 -10.22
N GLY A 65 13.18 -1.41 -11.41
CA GLY A 65 14.00 -2.16 -12.35
C GLY A 65 15.32 -1.48 -12.74
N GLU A 66 16.26 -2.29 -13.25
CA GLU A 66 17.60 -1.85 -13.64
C GLU A 66 17.65 -1.16 -15.01
N ASP A 67 16.48 -0.82 -15.60
CA ASP A 67 16.27 -0.39 -16.99
C ASP A 67 16.97 0.94 -17.39
N TYR A 68 17.83 1.48 -16.55
CA TYR A 68 18.73 2.56 -16.94
C TYR A 68 20.00 1.95 -17.53
N ASP A 69 19.88 1.44 -18.76
CA ASP A 69 20.98 1.26 -19.71
C ASP A 69 21.54 2.63 -20.08
N HIS A 70 22.11 3.33 -19.10
CA HIS A 70 23.00 4.43 -19.34
C HIS A 70 24.33 3.83 -19.78
N GLU A 71 24.43 3.54 -21.08
CA GLU A 71 25.67 3.19 -21.79
C GLU A 71 26.74 4.29 -21.74
N ASP A 72 26.62 5.29 -20.87
CA ASP A 72 27.55 6.40 -20.76
C ASP A 72 28.27 6.37 -19.41
N ASP A 73 29.52 5.90 -19.52
CA ASP A 73 30.70 6.30 -18.76
C ASP A 73 31.19 5.36 -17.65
N GLU A 74 32.26 4.64 -18.02
CA GLU A 74 33.20 3.97 -17.13
C GLU A 74 33.71 4.92 -16.02
N ASP A 75 33.78 4.39 -14.80
CA ASP A 75 34.36 4.98 -13.58
C ASP A 75 33.35 5.62 -12.60
N ASP A 76 32.68 4.80 -11.76
CA ASP A 76 32.61 5.10 -10.32
C ASP A 76 32.18 3.87 -9.47
N ASP A 77 33.18 3.24 -8.84
CA ASP A 77 33.03 2.17 -7.84
C ASP A 77 32.39 2.70 -6.54
N ASN A 78 31.05 2.73 -6.45
CA ASN A 78 30.24 2.55 -5.22
C ASN A 78 28.77 2.83 -5.57
N HIS A 79 28.12 1.89 -6.25
CA HIS A 79 26.66 1.91 -6.34
C HIS A 79 26.11 1.55 -4.96
N ASP A 80 25.55 2.55 -4.29
CA ASP A 80 24.73 2.34 -3.11
C ASP A 80 23.56 1.44 -3.51
N GLU A 81 23.24 0.44 -2.69
CA GLU A 81 22.14 -0.49 -2.97
C GLU A 81 20.76 0.19 -2.84
N GLY A 82 20.70 1.49 -2.57
CA GLY A 82 19.47 2.29 -2.53
C GLY A 82 18.86 2.58 -3.90
N LEU A 83 17.80 3.37 -3.89
CA LEU A 83 17.11 3.83 -5.10
C LEU A 83 17.77 5.09 -5.64
N ASP A 84 17.70 5.29 -6.96
CA ASP A 84 18.10 6.55 -7.57
C ASP A 84 17.08 7.67 -7.28
N GLU A 85 17.53 8.93 -7.44
CA GLU A 85 16.70 10.12 -7.19
C GLU A 85 15.44 10.14 -8.06
N HIS A 86 15.47 9.56 -9.27
CA HIS A 86 14.32 9.54 -10.17
C HIS A 86 13.24 8.57 -9.68
N ALA A 87 13.61 7.38 -9.22
CA ALA A 87 12.68 6.44 -8.59
C ALA A 87 12.00 7.05 -7.35
N ILE A 88 12.76 7.76 -6.52
CA ILE A 88 12.23 8.48 -5.34
C ILE A 88 11.28 9.61 -5.76
N GLU A 89 11.65 10.43 -6.75
CA GLU A 89 10.80 11.51 -7.28
C GLU A 89 9.49 10.95 -7.84
N HIS A 90 9.56 9.82 -8.56
CA HIS A 90 8.38 9.15 -9.11
C HIS A 90 7.43 8.67 -8.01
N ALA A 91 7.94 7.91 -7.03
CA ALA A 91 7.16 7.46 -5.88
C ALA A 91 6.55 8.63 -5.09
N CYS A 92 7.29 9.73 -4.95
CA CYS A 92 6.80 10.94 -4.30
C CYS A 92 5.58 11.53 -5.01
N GLY A 93 5.55 11.50 -6.34
CA GLY A 93 4.42 11.90 -7.15
C GLY A 93 3.14 11.14 -6.77
N HIS A 94 3.22 9.81 -6.70
CA HIS A 94 2.09 8.96 -6.30
C HIS A 94 1.63 9.29 -4.87
N MET A 95 2.56 9.36 -3.91
CA MET A 95 2.22 9.66 -2.51
C MET A 95 1.57 11.04 -2.31
N GLN A 96 1.92 12.03 -3.14
CA GLN A 96 1.41 13.39 -3.02
C GLN A 96 0.07 13.61 -3.73
N TYR A 97 -0.12 13.00 -4.90
CA TYR A 97 -1.23 13.35 -5.79
C TYR A 97 -2.33 12.30 -5.85
N ASP A 98 -2.02 11.03 -5.56
CA ASP A 98 -3.01 9.97 -5.65
C ASP A 98 -3.76 9.81 -4.33
N GLU A 99 -5.04 9.44 -4.45
CA GLU A 99 -5.89 9.17 -3.30
C GLU A 99 -5.65 7.73 -2.82
N PRO A 100 -5.24 7.51 -1.55
CA PRO A 100 -4.92 6.17 -1.09
C PRO A 100 -6.17 5.29 -0.98
N GLU A 101 -6.06 4.04 -1.42
CA GLU A 101 -7.11 3.04 -1.23
C GLU A 101 -7.07 2.44 0.16
N SER A 102 -8.23 2.23 0.79
CA SER A 102 -8.27 1.63 2.13
C SER A 102 -7.93 0.14 2.08
N LEU A 103 -6.95 -0.27 2.89
CA LEU A 103 -6.53 -1.66 3.04
C LEU A 103 -6.52 -2.03 4.53
N GLU A 104 -7.03 -3.20 4.89
CA GLU A 104 -6.96 -3.71 6.27
C GLU A 104 -5.79 -4.70 6.36
N GLY A 105 -4.73 -4.32 7.09
CA GLY A 105 -3.55 -5.14 7.28
C GLY A 105 -3.84 -6.39 8.11
N GLY A 106 -3.25 -7.52 7.71
CA GLY A 106 -3.41 -8.78 8.42
C GLY A 106 -2.71 -8.77 9.78
N SER A 107 -3.16 -9.64 10.68
CA SER A 107 -2.53 -9.84 11.99
C SER A 107 -1.24 -10.68 11.92
N SER A 108 -1.02 -11.36 10.78
CA SER A 108 0.14 -12.20 10.47
C SER A 108 0.29 -12.34 8.95
N GLY A 109 1.44 -12.82 8.47
CA GLY A 109 1.64 -13.07 7.03
C GLY A 109 0.60 -14.02 6.42
N ASP A 110 0.16 -15.05 7.15
CA ASP A 110 -0.87 -16.00 6.68
C ASP A 110 -2.28 -15.39 6.56
N ASP A 111 -2.52 -14.24 7.21
CA ASP A 111 -3.79 -13.51 7.27
C ASP A 111 -3.69 -12.15 6.57
N ALA A 112 -2.58 -11.90 5.88
CA ALA A 112 -2.33 -10.65 5.19
C ALA A 112 -3.18 -10.57 3.91
N PRO A 113 -3.72 -9.37 3.58
CA PRO A 113 -4.26 -9.15 2.25
C PRO A 113 -3.13 -9.23 1.22
N VAL A 114 -3.48 -9.73 0.04
CA VAL A 114 -2.60 -9.76 -1.13
C VAL A 114 -2.94 -8.58 -2.04
N ILE A 115 -1.92 -7.84 -2.47
CA ILE A 115 -2.00 -6.78 -3.47
C ILE A 115 -1.12 -7.13 -4.67
N HIS A 116 -1.55 -6.72 -5.86
CA HIS A 116 -0.85 -6.99 -7.14
C HIS A 116 -0.53 -5.70 -7.90
N THR A 117 -1.02 -4.56 -7.41
CA THR A 117 -0.95 -3.27 -8.10
C THR A 117 0.21 -2.44 -7.57
N THR A 118 1.09 -2.01 -8.46
CA THR A 118 2.12 -1.00 -8.21
C THR A 118 1.58 0.41 -8.50
N HIS A 119 2.31 1.47 -8.17
CA HIS A 119 1.95 2.86 -8.47
C HIS A 119 0.65 3.37 -7.82
N LEU A 120 0.09 2.63 -6.85
CA LEU A 120 -1.13 3.00 -6.13
C LEU A 120 -0.88 3.02 -4.63
N PRO A 121 -1.10 4.16 -3.94
CA PRO A 121 -0.97 4.21 -2.49
C PRO A 121 -2.15 3.51 -1.79
N PHE A 122 -1.87 2.85 -0.68
CA PHE A 122 -2.83 2.18 0.20
C PHE A 122 -2.77 2.75 1.61
N ASP A 123 -3.90 3.16 2.18
CA ASP A 123 -4.03 3.48 3.61
C ASP A 123 -4.24 2.16 4.38
N VAL A 124 -3.13 1.60 4.86
CA VAL A 124 -3.11 0.32 5.58
C VAL A 124 -3.47 0.56 7.04
N THR A 125 -4.67 0.12 7.40
CA THR A 125 -5.18 0.16 8.77
C THR A 125 -4.93 -1.15 9.49
N PHE A 126 -4.56 -1.08 10.77
CA PHE A 126 -4.34 -2.27 11.59
C PHE A 126 -4.61 -1.98 13.06
N GLU A 127 -4.91 -3.06 13.78
CA GLU A 127 -4.96 -3.05 15.24
C GLU A 127 -3.57 -3.34 15.82
N ASP A 128 -3.35 -2.89 17.05
CA ASP A 128 -2.09 -3.09 17.76
C ASP A 128 -0.87 -2.48 17.01
N GLY A 129 0.32 -2.99 17.31
CA GLY A 129 1.58 -2.37 16.93
C GLY A 129 2.04 -2.57 15.48
N GLY A 130 1.23 -3.09 14.55
CA GLY A 130 1.62 -3.23 13.13
C GLY A 130 0.75 -4.21 12.34
N GLY A 131 0.66 -4.03 11.02
CA GLY A 131 -0.11 -4.88 10.10
C GLY A 131 0.75 -5.54 9.02
N TYR A 132 0.35 -6.70 8.53
CA TYR A 132 1.03 -7.42 7.45
C TYR A 132 0.31 -7.21 6.11
N VAL A 133 1.08 -7.15 5.03
CA VAL A 133 0.59 -7.10 3.64
C VAL A 133 1.48 -8.00 2.79
N VAL A 134 0.90 -8.72 1.84
CA VAL A 134 1.63 -9.51 0.84
C VAL A 134 1.51 -8.80 -0.50
N PHE A 135 2.64 -8.56 -1.15
CA PHE A 135 2.69 -8.14 -2.53
C PHE A 135 3.01 -9.37 -3.40
N GLU A 136 2.20 -9.62 -4.41
CA GLU A 136 2.40 -10.70 -5.38
C GLU A 136 2.66 -10.07 -6.74
N VAL A 137 3.76 -10.49 -7.37
CA VAL A 137 4.13 -10.08 -8.71
C VAL A 137 3.12 -10.71 -9.67
N ASP A 138 2.54 -9.89 -10.54
CA ASP A 138 1.56 -10.39 -11.50
C ASP A 138 2.30 -11.08 -12.65
N ASP A 139 2.37 -12.42 -12.64
CA ASP A 139 3.03 -13.22 -13.68
C ASP A 139 2.29 -13.18 -15.06
N HIS A 140 1.32 -12.28 -15.29
CA HIS A 140 0.39 -12.36 -16.44
C HIS A 140 0.91 -11.84 -17.80
N ASP A 141 2.20 -11.58 -17.97
CA ASP A 141 2.70 -11.06 -19.26
C ASP A 141 3.00 -12.16 -20.31
N ASP A 142 2.74 -13.43 -20.02
CA ASP A 142 2.96 -14.57 -20.93
C ASP A 142 1.89 -14.79 -22.04
N ASP A 143 0.81 -14.00 -22.06
CA ASP A 143 -0.26 -14.11 -23.07
C ASP A 143 -0.28 -12.92 -24.04
N HIS A 144 0.87 -12.26 -24.26
CA HIS A 144 1.12 -11.59 -25.54
C HIS A 144 1.33 -12.66 -26.62
N ASP A 145 0.27 -13.41 -26.92
CA ASP A 145 0.11 -14.05 -28.22
C ASP A 145 0.23 -12.92 -29.23
N ASP A 146 1.43 -12.82 -29.80
CA ASP A 146 1.82 -12.10 -30.99
C ASP A 146 0.99 -12.57 -32.19
N ASP A 147 -0.33 -12.40 -32.10
CA ASP A 147 -1.19 -12.11 -33.24
C ASP A 147 -0.88 -10.67 -33.70
N HIS A 148 0.40 -10.34 -33.86
CA HIS A 148 0.86 -9.56 -34.99
C HIS A 148 0.49 -10.37 -36.25
N ASP A 149 -0.81 -10.38 -36.54
CA ASP A 149 -1.27 -10.47 -37.91
C ASP A 149 -0.59 -9.29 -38.61
N ASP A 150 0.57 -9.59 -39.16
CA ASP A 150 1.25 -8.91 -40.25
C ASP A 150 0.24 -8.74 -41.39
N ASP A 151 -0.74 -7.86 -41.22
CA ASP A 151 -1.47 -7.24 -42.30
C ASP A 151 -0.54 -6.16 -42.89
N ASP A 152 0.54 -6.63 -43.52
CA ASP A 152 0.68 -6.49 -44.96
C ASP A 152 0.11 -5.16 -45.53
N HIS A 153 1.05 -4.32 -45.95
CA HIS A 153 1.07 -3.67 -47.27
C HIS A 153 0.86 -2.15 -47.41
N ASP A 154 1.99 -1.55 -47.82
CA ASP A 154 2.16 -0.74 -49.03
C ASP A 154 1.61 0.69 -49.02
N ASP A 155 2.42 1.62 -48.54
CA ASP A 155 2.44 2.99 -49.08
C ASP A 155 3.86 3.35 -49.55
N ASP A 156 4.16 2.87 -50.76
CA ASP A 156 5.01 3.46 -51.80
C ASP A 156 5.82 4.72 -51.42
N HIS A 157 7.10 4.54 -51.12
CA HIS A 157 8.10 5.60 -51.28
C HIS A 157 9.26 5.13 -52.16
N ASP A 158 9.15 5.55 -53.42
CA ASP A 158 10.15 5.45 -54.48
C ASP A 158 11.54 5.95 -54.03
N ASP A 159 12.53 5.11 -54.35
CA ASP A 159 13.85 5.42 -54.88
C ASP A 159 14.71 6.49 -54.17
N ASP A 160 15.75 6.05 -53.46
CA ASP A 160 17.11 6.47 -53.77
C ASP A 160 18.13 5.46 -53.20
N ASP A 161 18.84 4.81 -54.12
CA ASP A 161 19.90 3.82 -53.94
C ASP A 161 20.97 4.27 -52.92
N HIS A 162 21.28 3.44 -51.92
CA HIS A 162 22.66 3.23 -51.49
C HIS A 162 22.90 1.81 -50.97
N ASP A 163 23.90 1.19 -51.61
CA ASP A 163 24.34 -0.19 -51.52
C ASP A 163 24.82 -0.62 -50.12
N ASP A 164 24.40 -1.84 -49.77
CA ASP A 164 25.21 -2.97 -49.29
C ASP A 164 26.37 -2.68 -48.31
N ASP A 165 26.10 -2.85 -47.02
CA ASP A 165 27.04 -3.54 -46.13
C ASP A 165 26.22 -4.46 -45.22
N ASP A 166 26.00 -5.67 -45.76
CA ASP A 166 25.48 -6.85 -45.07
C ASP A 166 26.33 -7.14 -43.83
N HIS A 167 25.72 -6.98 -42.65
CA HIS A 167 26.09 -7.72 -41.46
C HIS A 167 24.84 -8.40 -40.92
N ASP A 168 24.60 -9.57 -41.52
CA ASP A 168 23.84 -10.68 -40.97
C ASP A 168 24.33 -11.06 -39.57
N ASP A 169 23.43 -11.75 -38.87
CA ASP A 169 23.58 -12.57 -37.67
C ASP A 169 23.38 -11.78 -36.37
N ASP A 170 22.12 -11.52 -35.99
CA ASP A 170 21.22 -12.48 -35.31
C ASP A 170 21.75 -12.94 -33.94
N ASP A 171 22.49 -12.09 -33.23
CA ASP A 171 22.50 -12.13 -31.78
C ASP A 171 21.20 -11.44 -31.31
N HIS A 172 20.10 -12.16 -31.50
CA HIS A 172 18.95 -12.02 -30.61
C HIS A 172 19.46 -12.51 -29.25
N ASP A 173 20.13 -11.60 -28.54
CA ASP A 173 20.11 -11.66 -27.09
C ASP A 173 18.63 -11.58 -26.75
N ASP A 174 18.02 -12.77 -26.64
CA ASP A 174 16.88 -13.00 -25.78
C ASP A 174 17.40 -12.60 -24.39
N ASP A 175 17.48 -11.29 -24.19
CA ASP A 175 17.52 -10.66 -22.89
C ASP A 175 16.17 -11.11 -22.31
N ASP A 176 16.21 -12.29 -21.69
CA ASP A 176 15.42 -12.64 -20.52
C ASP A 176 15.67 -11.45 -19.57
N HIS A 177 14.98 -10.34 -19.84
CA HIS A 177 14.81 -9.23 -18.92
C HIS A 177 14.18 -9.93 -17.73
N ASP A 178 15.03 -10.27 -16.77
CA ASP A 178 14.64 -10.82 -15.48
C ASP A 178 13.66 -9.78 -14.97
N ASP A 179 12.36 -10.00 -15.21
CA ASP A 179 11.27 -9.04 -14.99
C ASP A 179 11.46 -8.52 -13.60
N SER A 180 11.98 -7.29 -13.51
CA SER A 180 12.84 -6.92 -12.41
C SER A 180 12.09 -7.13 -11.11
N SER A 181 12.47 -8.19 -10.40
CA SER A 181 11.73 -8.72 -9.27
C SER A 181 11.90 -7.85 -8.03
N ARG A 182 12.49 -6.65 -8.20
CA ARG A 182 12.88 -5.70 -7.19
C ARG A 182 11.86 -4.57 -7.08
N PHE A 183 11.38 -4.37 -5.86
CA PHE A 183 10.32 -3.41 -5.54
C PHE A 183 10.76 -2.46 -4.43
N GLY A 184 10.38 -1.20 -4.57
CA GLY A 184 10.44 -0.18 -3.53
C GLY A 184 9.13 -0.13 -2.75
N PHE A 185 9.21 -0.23 -1.43
CA PHE A 185 8.08 -0.15 -0.50
C PHE A 185 8.18 1.14 0.29
N PHE A 186 7.40 2.16 -0.06
CA PHE A 186 7.46 3.50 0.52
C PHE A 186 6.34 3.68 1.55
N THR A 187 6.65 4.33 2.68
CA THR A 187 5.66 4.56 3.75
C THR A 187 5.54 6.03 4.17
N GLN A 188 4.32 6.41 4.54
CA GLN A 188 4.01 7.67 5.23
C GLN A 188 3.28 7.40 6.55
N GLY A 189 3.68 8.08 7.61
CA GLY A 189 3.17 7.93 8.96
C GLY A 189 3.70 6.68 9.68
N GLY A 190 4.75 6.06 9.17
CA GLY A 190 5.27 4.80 9.66
C GLY A 190 6.50 4.27 8.93
N THR A 191 6.86 3.04 9.26
CA THR A 191 7.99 2.29 8.69
C THR A 191 7.52 0.95 8.13
N VAL A 192 8.36 0.33 7.29
CA VAL A 192 8.13 -0.99 6.70
C VAL A 192 9.28 -1.94 7.04
N GLU A 193 8.98 -3.21 7.25
CA GLU A 193 9.93 -4.30 7.45
C GLU A 193 9.62 -5.41 6.45
N VAL A 194 10.65 -5.89 5.75
CA VAL A 194 10.54 -7.04 4.83
C VAL A 194 10.62 -8.32 5.67
N VAL A 195 9.53 -9.08 5.70
CA VAL A 195 9.38 -10.32 6.49
C VAL A 195 9.74 -11.55 5.67
N ASP A 196 9.32 -11.57 4.40
CA ASP A 196 9.64 -12.60 3.42
C ASP A 196 9.93 -11.96 2.07
N GLY A 197 10.97 -12.44 1.38
CA GLY A 197 11.62 -11.75 0.25
C GLY A 197 13.10 -11.48 0.53
N GLN A 198 13.87 -11.11 -0.50
CA GLN A 198 15.28 -10.75 -0.38
C GLN A 198 15.40 -9.25 -0.11
N PHE A 199 15.76 -8.88 1.11
CA PHE A 199 15.98 -7.48 1.50
C PHE A 199 17.31 -6.95 0.95
N HIS A 200 17.28 -5.77 0.35
CA HIS A 200 18.47 -5.07 -0.15
C HIS A 200 18.81 -3.81 0.62
N HIS A 201 17.83 -2.92 0.81
CA HIS A 201 18.09 -1.58 1.32
C HIS A 201 16.93 -1.04 2.15
N GLU A 202 17.22 -0.17 3.11
CA GLU A 202 16.23 0.59 3.87
C GLU A 202 16.78 1.99 4.16
N GLU A 203 15.93 2.99 3.95
CA GLU A 203 16.25 4.37 4.27
C GLU A 203 15.12 5.02 5.07
N HIS A 204 15.50 5.92 5.98
CA HIS A 204 14.58 6.68 6.82
C HIS A 204 14.83 8.17 6.64
N GLY A 205 13.76 8.95 6.51
CA GLY A 205 13.80 10.40 6.40
C GLY A 205 14.30 10.89 5.05
N VAL A 206 13.62 10.48 3.98
CA VAL A 206 13.88 10.88 2.60
C VAL A 206 13.77 12.41 2.49
N GLU A 207 14.91 13.11 2.38
CA GLU A 207 14.93 14.58 2.47
C GLU A 207 14.23 15.26 1.29
N GLU A 208 14.08 14.55 0.18
CA GLU A 208 13.56 15.05 -1.10
C GLU A 208 12.04 14.97 -1.19
N CYS A 209 11.41 14.15 -0.34
CA CYS A 209 9.96 13.94 -0.31
C CYS A 209 9.43 13.94 1.12
N ASP A 210 8.80 15.05 1.54
CA ASP A 210 8.16 15.16 2.87
C ASP A 210 7.01 14.16 3.06
N GLU A 211 6.50 13.60 1.96
CA GLU A 211 5.44 12.60 1.93
C GLU A 211 5.93 11.17 2.16
N ILE A 212 7.25 10.91 2.14
CA ILE A 212 7.84 9.59 2.37
C ILE A 212 8.68 9.65 3.64
N ASP A 213 8.24 8.94 4.68
CA ASP A 213 8.96 8.85 5.95
C ASP A 213 10.07 7.80 5.90
N ALA A 214 9.84 6.68 5.21
CA ALA A 214 10.81 5.60 5.03
C ALA A 214 10.53 4.81 3.74
N TYR A 215 11.53 4.08 3.25
CA TYR A 215 11.32 3.05 2.25
C TYR A 215 12.23 1.84 2.49
N ALA A 216 11.80 0.69 2.00
CA ALA A 216 12.62 -0.51 1.90
C ALA A 216 12.64 -1.01 0.45
N VAL A 217 13.74 -1.61 0.04
CA VAL A 217 13.88 -2.25 -1.27
C VAL A 217 14.04 -3.75 -1.07
N ALA A 218 13.18 -4.53 -1.70
CA ALA A 218 13.27 -5.98 -1.66
C ALA A 218 12.95 -6.62 -3.00
N GLU A 219 13.55 -7.77 -3.22
CA GLU A 219 13.28 -8.65 -4.35
C GLU A 219 12.31 -9.76 -3.93
N SER A 220 11.38 -10.10 -4.81
CA SER A 220 10.39 -11.15 -4.55
C SER A 220 11.03 -12.52 -4.42
N HIS A 221 10.51 -13.34 -3.50
CA HIS A 221 10.87 -14.75 -3.39
C HIS A 221 9.66 -15.59 -3.79
N GLU A 222 9.82 -16.42 -4.82
CA GLU A 222 8.73 -17.22 -5.39
C GLU A 222 7.53 -16.36 -5.86
N GLY A 223 7.80 -15.16 -6.41
CA GLY A 223 6.78 -14.24 -6.93
C GLY A 223 6.08 -13.40 -5.86
N THR A 224 6.52 -13.44 -4.59
CA THR A 224 5.89 -12.67 -3.52
C THR A 224 6.89 -11.96 -2.60
N VAL A 225 6.44 -10.86 -1.99
CA VAL A 225 7.11 -10.20 -0.86
C VAL A 225 6.10 -10.04 0.26
N THR A 226 6.42 -10.54 1.45
CA THR A 226 5.62 -10.26 2.65
C THR A 226 6.27 -9.12 3.42
N ILE A 227 5.51 -8.07 3.67
CA ILE A 227 5.97 -6.93 4.47
C ILE A 227 5.12 -6.76 5.72
N ARG A 228 5.70 -6.06 6.69
CA ARG A 228 5.02 -5.58 7.88
C ARG A 228 5.20 -4.08 8.02
N VAL A 229 4.10 -3.38 8.23
CA VAL A 229 4.07 -1.92 8.43
C VAL A 229 3.81 -1.58 9.90
N TYR A 230 4.42 -0.48 10.35
CA TYR A 230 4.35 0.01 11.73
C TYR A 230 4.09 1.51 11.74
N ALA A 231 3.17 1.97 12.58
CA ALA A 231 2.97 3.41 12.80
C ALA A 231 3.98 3.97 13.81
N ASP A 232 4.45 5.19 13.59
CA ASP A 232 5.40 5.92 14.48
C ASP A 232 4.76 6.59 15.71
#